data_AF-A0A4P5W072-F1
#
_entry.id   AF-A0A4P5W072-F1
#
_cell.length_a   1.000
_cell.length_b   1.000
_cell.length_c   1.000
_cell.angle_alpha   90.00
_cell.angle_beta   90.00
_cell.angle_gamma   90.00
#
_symmetry.space_group_name_H-M   'P 1'
#
loop_
_entity.id
_entity.type
_entity.pdbx_description
1 polymer ?
#
loop_
_entity_poly.entity_id
_entity_poly.type
_entity_poly.pdbx_seq_one_letter_code
_entity_poly.pdbx_strand_id
1 'polypeptide(L)'
;MDDFDVRLLEVDQGVIDGQILVSGAVIAAFMCNVRVTGRVASISRLHLDGAGPNTLGVRRLRRAMVWLMDALNVDEIVVEGGQRVTGAAKGAAGTGPRTPARLSFQRESI
;
A
#
# COMPACT_ATOMS: atom_id res chain seq x y z
N MET A 1 4.53 -21.99 2.03
CA MET A 1 4.99 -20.60 2.23
C MET A 1 4.80 -19.93 0.90
N ASP A 2 3.78 -19.07 0.75
CA ASP A 2 3.57 -18.36 -0.51
C ASP A 2 4.81 -17.51 -0.83
N ASP A 3 5.38 -17.75 -2.01
CA ASP A 3 6.44 -16.95 -2.60
C ASP A 3 5.86 -15.58 -2.96
N PHE A 4 5.90 -14.65 -2.01
CA PHE A 4 5.37 -13.29 -2.14
C PHE A 4 6.54 -12.35 -2.33
N ASP A 5 6.49 -11.57 -3.40
CA ASP A 5 7.53 -10.63 -3.76
C ASP A 5 6.93 -9.27 -4.16
N VAL A 6 7.71 -8.21 -3.96
CA VAL A 6 7.36 -6.85 -4.38
C VAL A 6 8.50 -6.35 -5.26
N ARG A 7 8.15 -5.93 -6.47
CA ARG A 7 9.09 -5.41 -7.45
C ARG A 7 8.83 -3.93 -7.66
N LEU A 8 9.84 -3.09 -7.49
CA LEU A 8 9.79 -1.70 -7.92
C LEU A 8 10.06 -1.64 -9.41
N LEU A 9 9.19 -0.97 -10.15
CA LEU A 9 9.35 -0.70 -11.57
C LEU A 9 10.01 0.65 -11.78
N GLU A 10 9.56 1.66 -11.05
CA GLU A 10 10.04 3.03 -11.18
C GLU A 10 10.01 3.76 -9.83
N VAL A 11 11.02 4.59 -9.60
CA VAL A 11 11.07 5.53 -8.49
C VAL A 11 11.52 6.88 -9.04
N ASP A 12 10.61 7.85 -9.10
CA ASP A 12 10.90 9.19 -9.59
C ASP A 12 10.26 10.27 -8.70
N GLN A 13 11.07 11.22 -8.23
CA GLN A 13 10.65 12.39 -7.44
C GLN A 13 9.64 12.09 -6.29
N GLY A 14 9.78 10.94 -5.63
CA GLY A 14 8.86 10.53 -4.56
C GLY A 14 7.56 9.93 -5.06
N VAL A 15 7.49 9.47 -6.30
CA VAL A 15 6.49 8.55 -6.83
C VAL A 15 7.14 7.18 -6.95
N ILE A 16 6.43 6.15 -6.50
CA ILE A 16 6.84 4.75 -6.60
C ILE A 16 5.80 4.02 -7.43
N ASP A 17 6.25 3.38 -8.50
CA ASP A 17 5.49 2.39 -9.26
C ASP A 17 6.09 1.00 -9.00
N GLY A 18 5.23 0.01 -8.75
CA GLY A 18 5.66 -1.34 -8.51
C GLY A 18 4.58 -2.39 -8.76
N GLN A 19 5.01 -3.64 -8.65
CA GLN A 19 4.19 -4.83 -8.81
C GLN A 19 4.30 -5.71 -7.58
N ILE A 20 3.21 -6.40 -7.28
CA ILE A 20 3.13 -7.42 -6.25
C ILE A 20 2.96 -8.76 -6.93
N LEU A 21 3.88 -9.68 -6.64
CA LEU A 21 3.96 -11.00 -7.24
C LEU A 21 3.64 -12.08 -6.21
N VAL A 22 2.96 -13.14 -6.66
CA VAL A 22 2.79 -14.37 -5.90
C VAL A 22 3.17 -15.54 -6.79
N SER A 23 4.16 -16.33 -6.35
CA SER A 23 4.73 -17.45 -7.11
C SER A 23 5.19 -17.03 -8.50
N GLY A 24 5.87 -15.87 -8.59
CA GLY A 24 6.34 -15.28 -9.84
C GLY A 24 5.28 -14.63 -10.74
N ALA A 25 3.98 -14.75 -10.42
CA ALA A 25 2.91 -14.13 -11.19
C ALA A 25 2.52 -12.76 -10.61
N VAL A 26 2.39 -11.73 -11.45
CA VAL A 26 1.89 -10.41 -11.02
C VAL A 26 0.41 -10.52 -10.67
N ILE A 27 0.07 -10.23 -9.41
CA ILE A 27 -1.32 -10.26 -8.93
C ILE A 27 -1.91 -8.86 -8.72
N ALA A 28 -1.06 -7.85 -8.57
CA ALA A 28 -1.45 -6.45 -8.46
C ALA A 28 -0.30 -5.54 -8.89
N ALA A 29 -0.64 -4.37 -9.42
CA ALA A 29 0.27 -3.24 -9.60
C ALA A 29 -0.12 -2.14 -8.62
N PHE A 30 0.85 -1.32 -8.24
CA PHE A 30 0.61 -0.17 -7.37
C PHE A 30 1.40 1.05 -7.83
N MET A 31 0.81 2.21 -7.61
CA MET A 31 1.47 3.48 -7.77
C MET A 31 1.13 4.35 -6.58
N CYS A 32 2.11 5.01 -5.98
CA CYS A 32 1.87 5.90 -4.85
C CYS A 32 2.89 7.02 -4.76
N ASN A 33 2.49 8.09 -4.08
CA ASN A 33 3.40 9.17 -3.72
C ASN A 33 3.94 8.91 -2.33
N VAL A 34 5.26 8.90 -2.17
CA VAL A 34 5.97 8.68 -0.92
C VAL A 34 6.76 9.93 -0.54
N ARG A 35 6.57 10.37 0.70
CA ARG A 35 7.40 11.38 1.35
C ARG A 35 8.00 10.80 2.60
N VAL A 36 9.33 10.76 2.68
CA VAL A 36 10.05 10.32 3.88
C VAL A 36 10.42 11.53 4.73
N THR A 37 10.02 11.51 6.00
CA THR A 37 10.42 12.50 7.02
C THR A 37 11.05 11.76 8.19
N GLY A 38 12.38 11.77 8.26
CA GLY A 38 13.12 10.99 9.26
C GLY A 38 12.91 9.48 9.06
N ARG A 39 12.32 8.80 10.05
CA ARG A 39 12.01 7.36 10.04
C ARG A 39 10.56 7.03 9.68
N VAL A 40 9.82 8.01 9.16
CA VAL A 40 8.39 7.86 8.81
C VAL A 40 8.20 8.13 7.33
N ALA A 41 7.56 7.20 6.62
CA ALA A 41 7.13 7.39 5.24
C ALA A 41 5.63 7.70 5.19
N SER A 42 5.26 8.86 4.69
CA SER A 42 3.88 9.19 4.31
C SER A 42 3.62 8.77 2.88
N ILE A 43 2.70 7.83 2.69
CA ILE A 43 2.18 7.38 1.41
C ILE A 43 0.86 8.08 1.15
N SER A 44 0.75 8.75 0.01
CA SER A 44 -0.49 9.37 -0.47
C SER A 44 -0.80 8.91 -1.88
N ARG A 45 -2.06 9.07 -2.31
CA ARG A 45 -2.53 8.66 -3.65
C ARG A 45 -2.15 7.21 -3.98
N LEU A 46 -2.29 6.30 -3.01
CA LEU A 46 -2.05 4.88 -3.23
C LEU A 46 -3.13 4.34 -4.18
N HIS A 47 -2.71 4.04 -5.40
CA HIS A 47 -3.47 3.30 -6.38
C HIS A 47 -3.02 1.84 -6.35
N LEU A 48 -3.98 0.93 -6.23
CA LEU A 48 -3.76 -0.51 -6.32
C LEU A 48 -4.67 -1.04 -7.41
N ASP A 49 -4.08 -1.56 -8.48
CA ASP A 49 -4.78 -2.22 -9.56
C ASP A 49 -4.55 -3.73 -9.49
N GLY A 50 -5.61 -4.51 -9.56
CA GLY A 50 -5.54 -5.96 -9.42
C GLY A 50 -6.81 -6.62 -9.97
N ALA A 51 -6.85 -7.95 -9.97
CA ALA A 51 -7.93 -8.73 -10.58
C ALA A 51 -9.34 -8.46 -10.01
N GLY A 52 -9.47 -7.73 -8.91
CA GLY A 52 -10.73 -7.32 -8.30
C GLY A 52 -10.57 -6.77 -6.87
N PRO A 53 -11.69 -6.38 -6.23
CA PRO A 53 -11.69 -5.95 -4.83
C PRO A 53 -11.05 -7.01 -3.90
N ASN A 54 -10.21 -6.59 -2.96
CA ASN A 54 -9.52 -7.46 -1.99
C ASN A 54 -8.55 -8.51 -2.58
N THR A 55 -8.07 -8.34 -3.83
CA THR A 55 -7.11 -9.27 -4.48
C THR A 55 -5.87 -9.57 -3.61
N LEU A 56 -5.34 -8.57 -2.90
CA LEU A 56 -4.23 -8.76 -1.97
C LEU A 56 -4.64 -9.41 -0.66
N GLY A 57 -5.81 -9.05 -0.12
CA GLY A 57 -6.18 -9.31 1.26
C GLY A 57 -5.27 -8.60 2.27
N VAL A 58 -5.68 -8.57 3.54
CA VAL A 58 -4.97 -7.82 4.59
C VAL A 58 -3.58 -8.37 4.88
N ARG A 59 -3.39 -9.71 4.83
CA ARG A 59 -2.10 -10.35 5.14
C ARG A 59 -1.01 -9.98 4.14
N ARG A 60 -1.29 -10.07 2.84
CA ARG A 60 -0.31 -9.74 1.79
C ARG A 60 -0.07 -8.24 1.72
N LEU A 61 -1.10 -7.43 1.97
CA LEU A 61 -0.93 -5.98 2.10
C LEU A 61 0.04 -5.63 3.25
N ARG A 62 -0.12 -6.25 4.43
CA ARG A 62 0.83 -6.04 5.53
C ARG A 62 2.26 -6.45 5.16
N ARG A 63 2.43 -7.60 4.50
CA ARG A 63 3.74 -8.06 4.03
C ARG A 63 4.35 -7.09 3.00
N ALA A 64 3.54 -6.53 2.10
CA ALA A 64 3.97 -5.49 1.17
C ALA A 64 4.45 -4.23 1.90
N MET A 65 3.73 -3.80 2.95
CA MET A 65 4.12 -2.63 3.75
C MET A 65 5.41 -2.87 4.52
N VAL A 66 5.63 -4.07 5.08
CA VAL A 66 6.90 -4.41 5.72
C VAL A 66 8.05 -4.38 4.72
N TRP A 67 7.86 -5.00 3.56
CA TRP A 67 8.86 -4.94 2.49
C TRP A 67 9.18 -3.49 2.10
N LEU A 68 8.15 -2.64 1.98
CA LEU A 68 8.33 -1.23 1.64
C LEU A 68 9.02 -0.44 2.75
N MET A 69 8.79 -0.78 4.03
CA MET A 69 9.52 -0.18 5.16
C MET A 69 11.01 -0.49 5.10
N ASP A 70 11.37 -1.74 4.79
CA ASP A 70 12.77 -2.14 4.64
C ASP A 70 13.41 -1.47 3.41
N ALA A 71 12.70 -1.41 2.27
CA ALA A 71 13.18 -0.77 1.05
C ALA A 71 13.41 0.75 1.23
N LEU A 72 12.58 1.42 2.02
CA LEU A 72 12.69 2.86 2.31
C LEU A 72 13.51 3.17 3.57
N ASN A 73 13.96 2.15 4.32
CA ASN A 73 14.67 2.28 5.60
C ASN A 73 13.90 3.13 6.65
N VAL A 74 12.60 2.88 6.78
CA VAL A 74 11.69 3.56 7.71
C VAL A 74 11.09 2.60 8.73
N ASP A 75 10.62 3.13 9.86
CA ASP A 75 10.03 2.38 10.97
C ASP A 75 8.50 2.43 10.98
N GLU A 76 7.92 3.47 10.33
CA GLU A 76 6.48 3.67 10.19
C GLU A 76 6.11 4.05 8.75
N ILE A 77 5.07 3.41 8.21
CA ILE A 77 4.37 3.85 7.00
C ILE A 77 3.00 4.38 7.38
N VAL A 78 2.68 5.54 6.83
CA VAL A 78 1.43 6.25 7.05
C VAL A 78 0.71 6.38 5.72
N VAL A 79 -0.45 5.74 5.56
CA VAL A 79 -1.25 5.87 4.35
C VAL A 79 -2.30 6.95 4.54
N GLU A 80 -2.16 8.03 3.78
CA GLU A 80 -3.05 9.19 3.74
C GLU A 80 -4.03 9.08 2.55
N GLY A 81 -5.31 9.36 2.79
CA GLY A 81 -6.29 9.52 1.70
C GLY A 81 -6.94 8.24 1.18
N GLY A 82 -6.70 7.07 1.78
CA GLY A 82 -7.35 5.84 1.33
C GLY A 82 -8.84 5.81 1.65
N GLN A 83 -9.72 6.10 0.67
CA GLN A 83 -11.07 5.54 0.68
C GLN A 83 -10.93 4.02 0.61
N ARG A 84 -10.87 3.37 1.79
CA ARG A 84 -10.84 1.91 1.98
C ARG A 84 -10.00 1.16 0.94
N VAL A 85 -8.70 1.03 1.24
CA VAL A 85 -7.76 0.14 0.52
C VAL A 85 -8.23 -1.34 0.54
N THR A 86 -9.11 -1.70 1.46
CA THR A 86 -9.83 -2.97 1.50
C THR A 86 -11.15 -2.83 0.73
N GLY A 87 -11.23 -3.36 -0.49
CA GLY A 87 -12.33 -3.16 -1.41
C GLY A 87 -13.73 -3.38 -0.81
N ALA A 88 -14.36 -2.29 -0.38
CA ALA A 88 -15.75 -2.26 0.04
C ALA A 88 -16.50 -1.23 -0.81
N ALA A 89 -17.24 -1.78 -1.78
CA ALA A 89 -18.35 -1.20 -2.54
C ALA A 89 -18.06 0.04 -3.42
N LYS A 90 -18.03 -0.18 -4.74
CA LYS A 90 -18.65 0.78 -5.67
C LYS A 90 -20.10 0.95 -5.22
N GLY A 91 -20.47 2.13 -4.73
CA GLY A 91 -21.88 2.51 -4.52
C GLY A 91 -22.34 2.76 -3.08
N ALA A 92 -21.48 2.80 -2.07
CA ALA A 92 -21.89 3.30 -0.76
C ALA A 92 -21.94 4.85 -0.77
N ALA A 93 -23.04 5.41 -1.28
CA ALA A 93 -23.46 6.77 -0.97
C ALA A 93 -23.72 6.86 0.54
N GLY A 94 -22.66 7.09 1.32
CA GLY A 94 -22.69 7.05 2.77
C GLY A 94 -22.06 8.31 3.35
N THR A 95 -22.92 9.27 3.68
CA THR A 95 -22.75 10.26 4.76
C THR A 95 -21.41 11.03 4.82
N GLY A 96 -21.34 12.15 4.09
CA GLY A 96 -20.46 13.30 4.37
C GLY A 96 -18.97 13.12 4.04
N PRO A 97 -18.19 14.21 4.03
CA PRO A 97 -16.74 14.15 3.91
C PRO A 97 -16.17 13.49 5.16
N ARG A 98 -16.08 12.16 5.16
CA ARG A 98 -15.32 11.44 6.18
C ARG A 98 -13.85 11.72 5.92
N THR A 99 -13.19 12.41 6.86
CA THR A 99 -11.73 12.52 6.89
C THR A 99 -11.16 11.12 6.67
N PRO A 100 -10.33 10.90 5.63
CA PRO A 100 -9.78 9.58 5.36
C PRO A 100 -9.04 9.10 6.61
N ALA A 101 -9.44 7.95 7.14
CA ALA A 101 -8.80 7.40 8.33
C ALA A 101 -7.33 7.12 8.00
N ARG A 102 -6.42 7.73 8.77
CA ARG A 102 -4.97 7.48 8.68
C ARG A 102 -4.72 6.02 9.02
N LEU A 103 -4.18 5.26 8.08
CA LEU A 103 -3.76 3.89 8.34
C LEU A 103 -2.25 3.89 8.58
N SER A 104 -1.83 3.59 9.80
CA SER A 104 -0.42 3.51 10.19
C SER A 104 0.02 2.06 10.34
N PHE A 105 1.17 1.74 9.76
CA PHE A 105 1.86 0.48 9.88
C PHE A 105 3.18 0.75 10.62
N GLN A 106 3.36 0.14 11.77
CA GLN A 106 4.57 0.27 12.58
C GLN A 106 5.30 -1.07 12.63
N ARG A 107 6.64 -1.03 12.55
CA ARG A 107 7.48 -2.25 12.54
C ARG A 107 7.24 -3.14 13.75
N GLU A 108 7.02 -2.56 14.93
CA GLU A 108 6.76 -3.31 16.18
C GLU A 108 5.36 -3.95 16.23
N SER A 109 4.47 -3.63 15.30
CA SER A 109 3.05 -4.03 15.30
C SER A 109 2.67 -5.04 14.20
N ILE A 110 3.64 -5.54 13.41
CA ILE A 110 3.38 -6.46 12.28
C ILE A 110 4.10 -7.79 12.45
#